data_AF-A0A919R2G6-F1
#
_entry.id   AF-A0A919R2G6-F1
#
_cell.length_a   1.000
_cell.length_b   1.000
_cell.length_c   1.000
_cell.angle_alpha   90.00
_cell.angle_beta   90.00
_cell.angle_gamma   90.00
#
_symmetry.space_group_name_H-M   'P 1'
#
loop_
_entity.id
_entity.type
_entity.pdbx_description
1 polymer ?
#
loop_
_entity_poly.entity_id
_entity_poly.type
_entity_poly.pdbx_seq_one_letter_code
_entity_poly.pdbx_strand_id
1 'polypeptide(L)'
;MSWKLETPSGESLHVNAWNWRPTLELLEESGVLDAETIAFLGFNGDFDLTGEQAQRIAAFLDTYLADVPVGGRVLLDGSITTEPDTFEFHRDDLARNYSATVPWLTRFRDFCRTATAGFTVG
;
A
#
# COMPACT_ATOMS: atom_id res chain seq x y z
N MET A 1 12.90 -5.81 4.71
CA MET A 1 13.14 -5.01 3.50
C MET A 1 12.20 -3.81 3.56
N SER A 2 12.75 -2.63 3.33
CA SER A 2 12.02 -1.36 3.38
C SER A 2 12.67 -0.37 2.43
N TRP A 3 11.89 0.60 1.99
CA TRP A 3 12.27 1.63 1.02
C TRP A 3 11.39 2.86 1.26
N LYS A 4 11.49 3.87 0.41
CA LYS A 4 10.76 5.13 0.56
C LYS A 4 9.91 5.45 -0.65
N LEU A 5 8.85 6.19 -0.39
CA LEU A 5 8.15 6.98 -1.39
C LEU A 5 8.62 8.41 -1.23
N GLU A 6 9.00 9.08 -2.30
CA GLU A 6 9.49 10.46 -2.23
C GLU A 6 8.82 11.33 -3.29
N THR A 7 8.25 12.46 -2.86
CA THR A 7 7.68 13.47 -3.77
C THR A 7 8.78 14.41 -4.28
N PRO A 8 8.59 15.07 -5.43
CA PRO A 8 9.51 16.12 -5.89
C PRO A 8 9.69 17.28 -4.90
N SER A 9 8.69 17.53 -4.04
CA SER A 9 8.73 18.54 -2.97
C SER A 9 9.51 18.10 -1.72
N GLY A 10 9.99 16.86 -1.67
CA GLY A 10 10.79 16.33 -0.55
C GLY A 10 9.98 15.71 0.59
N GLU A 11 8.66 15.60 0.46
CA GLU A 11 7.86 14.77 1.38
C GLU A 11 8.19 13.30 1.14
N SER A 12 8.29 12.51 2.21
CA SER A 12 8.62 11.09 2.11
C SER A 12 7.76 10.22 3.02
N LEU A 13 7.52 8.98 2.59
CA LEU A 13 6.84 7.96 3.37
C LEU A 13 7.65 6.66 3.35
N HIS A 14 7.97 6.14 4.54
CA HIS A 14 8.70 4.88 4.67
C HIS A 14 7.77 3.68 4.54
N VAL A 15 8.18 2.71 3.73
CA VAL A 15 7.41 1.51 3.39
C VAL A 15 8.12 0.27 3.91
N ASN A 16 7.36 -0.71 4.41
CA ASN A 16 7.90 -2.04 4.70
C ASN A 16 7.22 -3.09 3.81
N ALA A 17 7.96 -4.12 3.42
CA ALA A 17 7.50 -5.15 2.50
C ALA A 17 6.21 -5.86 2.95
N TRP A 18 6.02 -6.07 4.27
CA TRP A 18 4.88 -6.78 4.84
C TRP A 18 3.55 -6.06 4.62
N ASN A 19 3.57 -4.72 4.66
CA ASN A 19 2.39 -3.90 4.37
C ASN A 19 2.26 -3.58 2.88
N TRP A 20 3.38 -3.51 2.16
CA TRP A 20 3.36 -3.11 0.75
C TRP A 20 2.71 -4.13 -0.15
N ARG A 21 3.10 -5.41 -0.03
CA ARG A 21 2.57 -6.45 -0.92
C ARG A 21 1.02 -6.49 -0.92
N PRO A 22 0.33 -6.58 0.22
CA PRO A 22 -1.14 -6.55 0.24
C PRO A 22 -1.71 -5.20 -0.22
N THR A 23 -0.96 -4.09 -0.10
CA THR A 23 -1.38 -2.81 -0.67
C THR A 23 -1.37 -2.86 -2.20
N LEU A 24 -0.35 -3.47 -2.80
CA LEU A 24 -0.26 -3.64 -4.25
C LEU A 24 -1.38 -4.56 -4.78
N GLU A 25 -1.60 -5.71 -4.17
CA GLU A 25 -2.69 -6.62 -4.56
C GLU A 25 -4.04 -5.89 -4.50
N LEU A 26 -4.30 -5.13 -3.42
CA LEU A 26 -5.52 -4.35 -3.26
C LEU A 26 -5.71 -3.32 -4.39
N LEU A 27 -4.65 -2.63 -4.81
CA LEU A 27 -4.71 -1.63 -5.88
C LEU A 27 -4.88 -2.27 -7.27
N GLU A 28 -4.33 -3.47 -7.47
CA GLU A 28 -4.51 -4.25 -8.70
C GLU A 28 -5.94 -4.77 -8.82
N GLU A 29 -6.44 -5.46 -7.80
CA GLU A 29 -7.76 -6.08 -7.78
C GLU A 29 -8.90 -5.05 -7.91
N SER A 30 -8.68 -3.84 -7.38
CA SER A 30 -9.62 -2.72 -7.51
C SER A 30 -9.53 -1.99 -8.85
N GLY A 31 -8.54 -2.32 -9.70
CA GLY A 31 -8.32 -1.66 -10.99
C GLY A 31 -7.85 -0.21 -10.87
N VAL A 32 -7.32 0.19 -9.71
CA VAL A 32 -6.77 1.54 -9.49
C VAL A 32 -5.47 1.72 -10.25
N LEU A 33 -4.64 0.67 -10.25
CA LEU A 33 -3.43 0.55 -11.05
C LEU A 33 -3.52 -0.72 -11.90
N ASP A 34 -2.87 -0.71 -13.06
CA ASP A 34 -2.76 -1.90 -13.90
C ASP A 34 -1.66 -2.85 -13.40
N ALA A 35 -1.75 -4.10 -13.85
CA ALA A 35 -0.83 -5.18 -13.48
C ALA A 35 0.64 -4.86 -13.83
N GLU A 36 0.88 -4.11 -14.91
CA GLU A 36 2.23 -3.72 -15.32
C GLU A 36 2.84 -2.75 -14.30
N THR A 37 2.11 -1.70 -13.93
CA THR A 37 2.50 -0.74 -12.89
C THR A 37 2.74 -1.45 -11.57
N ILE A 38 1.83 -2.35 -11.16
CA ILE A 38 1.96 -3.12 -9.91
C ILE A 38 3.20 -4.01 -9.92
N ALA A 39 3.50 -4.67 -11.04
CA ALA A 39 4.71 -5.46 -11.18
C ALA A 39 5.96 -4.60 -10.95
N PHE A 40 6.04 -3.41 -11.56
CA PHE A 40 7.16 -2.49 -11.37
C PHE A 40 7.30 -2.03 -9.91
N LEU A 41 6.20 -1.63 -9.26
CA LEU A 41 6.18 -1.22 -7.86
C LEU A 41 6.53 -2.35 -6.88
N GLY A 42 6.43 -3.61 -7.31
CA GLY A 42 6.81 -4.79 -6.55
C GLY A 42 8.30 -5.13 -6.64
N PHE A 43 9.02 -4.59 -7.63
CA PHE A 43 10.47 -4.74 -7.74
C PHE A 43 11.19 -3.64 -6.95
N ASN A 44 12.37 -3.97 -6.40
CA ASN A 44 13.25 -2.98 -5.78
C ASN A 44 13.95 -2.16 -6.88
N GLY A 45 13.25 -1.19 -7.46
CA GLY A 45 13.79 -0.26 -8.44
C GLY A 45 13.01 1.04 -8.43
N ASP A 46 13.65 2.10 -8.93
CA ASP A 46 13.04 3.43 -8.98
C ASP A 46 11.91 3.45 -10.03
N PHE A 47 10.68 3.67 -9.57
CA PHE A 47 9.52 3.80 -10.43
C PHE A 47 8.68 5.02 -10.03
N ASP A 48 8.32 5.83 -11.02
CA ASP A 48 7.54 7.05 -10.84
C ASP A 48 6.05 6.79 -11.02
N LEU A 49 5.26 7.19 -10.04
CA LEU A 49 3.81 7.34 -10.17
C LEU A 49 3.47 8.79 -10.44
N THR A 50 2.57 9.00 -11.41
CA THR A 50 2.05 10.33 -11.74
C THR A 50 1.17 10.89 -10.63
N GLY A 51 0.99 12.21 -10.61
CA GLY A 51 0.04 12.86 -9.71
C GLY A 51 -1.40 12.35 -9.89
N GLU A 52 -1.82 12.05 -11.12
CA GLU A 52 -3.16 11.49 -11.37
C GLU A 52 -3.32 10.10 -10.73
N GLN A 53 -2.32 9.23 -10.87
CA GLN A 53 -2.32 7.92 -10.20
C GLN A 53 -2.35 8.08 -8.68
N ALA A 54 -1.55 8.99 -8.12
CA ALA A 54 -1.57 9.28 -6.68
C ALA A 54 -2.97 9.72 -6.22
N GLN A 55 -3.63 10.64 -6.94
CA GLN A 55 -4.97 11.09 -6.58
C GLN A 55 -6.03 9.97 -6.71
N ARG A 56 -5.91 9.09 -7.72
CA ARG A 56 -6.77 7.90 -7.86
C ARG A 56 -6.63 6.95 -6.68
N ILE A 57 -5.40 6.68 -6.25
CA ILE A 57 -5.11 5.86 -5.06
C ILE A 57 -5.75 6.49 -3.82
N ALA A 58 -5.57 7.79 -3.61
CA ALA A 58 -6.13 8.49 -2.45
C ALA A 58 -7.67 8.40 -2.42
N ALA A 59 -8.34 8.64 -3.56
CA ALA A 59 -9.79 8.58 -3.67
C ALA A 59 -10.36 7.17 -3.44
N PHE A 60 -9.67 6.15 -3.97
CA PHE A 60 -10.02 4.76 -3.71
C PHE A 60 -9.91 4.44 -2.21
N LEU A 61 -8.78 4.78 -1.59
CA LEU A 61 -8.55 4.47 -0.18
C LEU A 61 -9.49 5.25 0.76
N ASP A 62 -9.95 6.45 0.38
CA ASP A 62 -11.00 7.17 1.13
C ASP A 62 -12.29 6.37 1.22
N THR A 63 -12.70 5.76 0.10
CA THR A 63 -13.92 4.94 0.05
C THR A 63 -13.69 3.61 0.75
N TYR A 64 -12.60 2.92 0.41
CA TYR A 64 -12.29 1.59 0.94
C TYR A 64 -12.16 1.60 2.47
N LEU A 65 -11.42 2.57 3.04
CA LEU A 65 -11.19 2.64 4.48
C LEU A 65 -12.44 3.00 5.30
N ALA A 66 -13.51 3.51 4.67
CA ALA A 66 -14.77 3.76 5.37
C ALA A 66 -15.44 2.46 5.82
N ASP A 67 -15.19 1.36 5.10
CA ASP A 67 -15.79 0.04 5.35
C ASP A 67 -14.87 -0.89 6.17
N VAL A 68 -13.59 -0.52 6.35
CA VAL A 68 -12.65 -1.32 7.14
C VAL A 68 -12.82 -1.02 8.64
N PRO A 69 -13.08 -2.02 9.50
CA PRO A 69 -13.21 -1.80 10.94
C PRO A 69 -11.96 -1.18 11.56
N VAL A 70 -12.16 -0.41 12.63
CA VAL A 70 -11.04 0.10 13.45
C VAL A 70 -10.23 -1.09 13.98
N GLY A 71 -8.91 -1.04 13.77
CA GLY A 71 -8.00 -2.14 14.12
C GLY A 71 -7.97 -3.28 13.11
N GLY A 72 -8.73 -3.18 12.02
CA GLY A 72 -8.68 -4.11 10.90
C GLY A 72 -7.39 -4.04 10.10
N ARG A 73 -7.13 -5.10 9.33
CA ARG A 73 -6.06 -5.17 8.34
C ARG A 73 -6.52 -5.97 7.12
N VAL A 74 -5.94 -5.64 5.98
CA VAL A 74 -6.14 -6.33 4.70
C VAL A 74 -5.06 -7.41 4.58
N LEU A 75 -5.46 -8.66 4.37
CA LEU A 75 -4.58 -9.79 4.13
C LEU A 75 -4.11 -9.81 2.67
N LEU A 76 -3.15 -10.68 2.36
CA LEU A 76 -2.60 -10.79 1.01
C LEU A 76 -3.64 -11.19 -0.05
N ASP A 77 -4.68 -11.92 0.35
CA ASP A 77 -5.80 -12.34 -0.52
C ASP A 77 -6.92 -11.28 -0.61
N GLY A 78 -6.66 -10.05 -0.16
CA GLY A 78 -7.61 -8.94 -0.16
C GLY A 78 -8.68 -9.01 0.95
N SER A 79 -8.74 -10.10 1.72
CA SER A 79 -9.72 -10.24 2.81
C SER A 79 -9.39 -9.33 4.00
N ILE A 80 -10.43 -8.88 4.70
CA ILE A 80 -10.29 -8.04 5.90
C ILE A 80 -10.40 -8.92 7.14
N THR A 81 -9.47 -8.75 8.09
CA THR A 81 -9.54 -9.38 9.41
C THR A 81 -9.38 -8.36 10.53
N THR A 82 -10.00 -8.62 11.67
CA THR A 82 -9.83 -7.87 12.93
C THR A 82 -9.06 -8.67 13.98
N GLU A 83 -8.61 -9.89 13.65
CA GLU A 83 -7.73 -10.64 14.54
C GLU A 83 -6.46 -9.82 14.78
N PRO A 84 -5.87 -9.78 15.98
CA PRO A 84 -4.59 -9.12 16.20
C PRO A 84 -3.45 -9.76 15.40
N ASP A 85 -2.43 -8.99 15.07
CA ASP A 85 -1.20 -9.56 14.50
C ASP A 85 -0.35 -10.07 15.66
N THR A 86 -0.05 -11.37 15.67
CA THR A 86 0.76 -11.99 16.73
C THR A 86 2.25 -11.76 16.54
N PHE A 87 2.66 -11.21 15.38
CA PHE A 87 4.05 -11.08 14.94
C PHE A 87 4.81 -12.41 14.89
N GLU A 88 4.08 -13.54 14.87
CA GLU A 88 4.66 -14.85 14.66
C GLU A 88 5.14 -14.97 13.22
N PHE A 89 6.41 -15.34 13.03
CA PHE A 89 6.93 -15.57 11.70
C PHE A 89 6.54 -16.95 11.19
N HIS A 90 5.62 -16.98 10.23
CA HIS A 90 5.11 -18.19 9.59
C HIS A 90 6.02 -18.61 8.43
N ARG A 91 6.89 -19.60 8.67
CA ARG A 91 7.83 -20.12 7.64
C ARG A 91 7.16 -20.99 6.59
N ASP A 92 6.18 -21.78 7.01
CA ASP A 92 5.49 -22.75 6.14
C ASP A 92 4.35 -22.12 5.34
N ASP A 93 3.97 -20.89 5.71
CA ASP A 93 2.94 -20.10 5.05
C ASP A 93 3.35 -18.63 5.06
N LEU A 94 4.12 -18.23 4.04
CA LEU A 94 4.68 -16.89 3.97
C LEU A 94 3.60 -15.81 3.83
N ALA A 95 2.44 -16.14 3.24
CA ALA A 95 1.34 -15.19 3.00
C ALA A 95 0.80 -14.62 4.32
N ARG A 96 0.79 -15.42 5.40
CA ARG A 96 0.35 -15.00 6.73
C ARG A 96 1.22 -13.92 7.38
N ASN A 97 2.42 -13.71 6.89
CA ASN A 97 3.28 -12.63 7.37
C ASN A 97 2.93 -11.27 6.74
N TYR A 98 2.07 -11.24 5.73
CA TYR A 98 1.71 -10.03 4.99
C TYR A 98 0.33 -9.53 5.39
N SER A 99 0.27 -8.26 5.78
CA SER A 99 -0.99 -7.56 5.96
C SER A 99 -0.79 -6.04 5.88
N ALA A 100 -1.75 -5.34 5.27
CA ALA A 100 -1.80 -3.89 5.24
C ALA A 100 -2.73 -3.40 6.35
N THR A 101 -2.14 -2.76 7.37
CA THR A 101 -2.92 -2.25 8.51
C THR A 101 -3.68 -0.97 8.14
N VAL A 102 -4.83 -0.71 8.77
CA VAL A 102 -5.56 0.57 8.61
C VAL A 102 -4.66 1.80 8.85
N PRO A 103 -3.82 1.87 9.91
CA PRO A 103 -2.90 2.99 10.11
C PRO A 103 -1.84 3.14 9.01
N TRP A 104 -1.43 2.06 8.36
CA TRP A 104 -0.54 2.12 7.19
C TRP A 104 -1.28 2.69 5.98
N LEU A 105 -2.41 2.09 5.59
CA LEU A 105 -3.20 2.52 4.43
C LEU A 105 -3.67 3.97 4.56
N THR A 106 -4.00 4.40 5.78
CA THR A 106 -4.34 5.80 6.10
C THR A 106 -3.19 6.75 5.78
N ARG A 107 -1.97 6.43 6.25
CA ARG A 107 -0.78 7.26 5.98
C ARG A 107 -0.43 7.29 4.49
N PHE A 108 -0.56 6.15 3.82
CA PHE A 108 -0.30 6.06 2.38
C PHE A 108 -1.32 6.87 1.57
N ARG A 109 -2.61 6.77 1.89
CA ARG A 109 -3.67 7.62 1.33
C ARG A 109 -3.35 9.10 1.50
N ASP A 110 -2.99 9.52 2.71
CA ASP A 110 -2.74 10.93 3.01
C ASP A 110 -1.50 11.45 2.24
N PHE A 111 -0.45 10.64 2.13
CA PHE A 111 0.71 10.92 1.27
C PHE A 111 0.32 11.03 -0.21
N CYS A 112 -0.48 10.11 -0.73
CA CYS A 112 -0.96 10.16 -2.11
C CYS A 112 -1.80 11.41 -2.38
N ARG A 113 -2.56 11.89 -1.38
CA ARG A 113 -3.35 13.12 -1.48
C ARG A 113 -2.47 14.35 -1.64
N THR A 114 -1.32 14.41 -0.96
CA THR A 114 -0.38 15.55 -1.08
C THR A 114 0.52 15.46 -2.31
N ALA A 115 0.75 14.26 -2.84
CA ALA A 115 1.58 14.01 -4.01
C ALA A 115 0.93 14.43 -5.34
N THR A 116 0.51 15.69 -5.49
CA THR A 116 -0.17 16.21 -6.70
C THR A 116 0.73 16.22 -7.94
N ALA A 117 2.06 16.20 -7.75
CA ALA A 117 3.05 16.07 -8.82
C ALA A 117 3.53 14.62 -9.04
N GLY A 118 3.01 13.65 -8.29
CA GLY A 118 3.50 12.28 -8.28
C GLY A 118 4.58 12.02 -7.23
N PHE A 119 5.12 10.80 -7.24
CA PHE A 119 6.18 10.36 -6.34
C PHE A 119 6.96 9.18 -6.93
N THR A 120 8.21 9.03 -6.50
CA THR A 120 9.07 7.89 -6.83
C THR A 120 9.01 6.85 -5.73
N VAL A 121 8.99 5.58 -6.10
CA VAL A 121 9.16 4.43 -5.20
C VAL A 121 10.59 3.92 -5.35
N GLY A 122 11.42 4.00 -4.30
CA GLY A 122 12.84 3.64 -4.34
C GLY A 122 13.46 3.36 -2.97
#